data_AF-A0A6J6WMA4-F1
#
_entry.id   AF-A0A6J6WMA4-F1
#
_cell.length_a   1.000
_cell.length_b   1.000
_cell.length_c   1.000
_cell.angle_alpha   90.00
_cell.angle_beta   90.00
_cell.angle_gamma   90.00
#
_symmetry.space_group_name_H-M   'P 1'
#
loop_
_entity.id
_entity.type
_entity.pdbx_description
1 polymer ?
#
loop_
_entity_poly.entity_id
_entity_poly.type
_entity_poly.pdbx_seq_one_letter_code
_entity_poly.pdbx_strand_id
1 'polypeptide(L)'
;MAGIFGLAGMSAASADVTAPVVKKVALTPEQKAAFDAAKAAFKTAQAERHAAITAVKAAVASAKGVKDAAIAAATTKDARIAARSAFKGTVASARAAVPVKPVRPVRP
;
A
#
# COMPACT_ATOMS: atom_id res chain seq x y z
N MET A 1 29.88 19.62 -5.61
CA MET A 1 29.47 20.85 -6.31
C MET A 1 29.92 20.74 -7.76
N ALA A 2 29.19 21.36 -8.70
CA ALA A 2 29.25 21.20 -10.17
C ALA A 2 28.41 20.03 -10.71
N GLY A 3 27.56 20.18 -11.73
CA GLY A 3 27.25 21.35 -12.54
C GLY A 3 26.44 20.94 -13.78
N ILE A 4 25.18 21.39 -13.84
CA ILE A 4 24.50 22.10 -14.94
C ILE A 4 24.71 21.63 -16.41
N PHE A 5 23.61 21.14 -17.00
CA PHE A 5 23.10 21.29 -18.40
C PHE A 5 23.83 20.69 -19.61
N GLY A 6 23.00 20.18 -20.54
CA GLY A 6 23.37 20.00 -21.95
C GLY A 6 22.32 19.25 -22.77
N LEU A 7 21.23 19.91 -23.16
CA LEU A 7 20.35 19.47 -24.25
C LEU A 7 20.88 20.09 -25.55
N ALA A 8 21.36 19.26 -26.49
CA ALA A 8 21.37 19.46 -27.96
C ALA A 8 22.52 18.67 -28.59
N GLY A 9 22.23 17.86 -29.61
CA GLY A 9 23.28 17.35 -30.50
C GLY A 9 22.95 16.05 -31.21
N MET A 10 22.39 16.19 -32.41
CA MET A 10 22.57 15.36 -33.61
C MET A 10 22.73 13.83 -33.51
N SER A 11 21.79 13.17 -34.19
CA SER A 11 21.92 11.88 -34.86
C SER A 11 23.12 11.83 -35.82
N ALA A 12 23.94 10.77 -35.75
CA ALA A 12 24.35 9.89 -36.87
C ALA A 12 25.69 9.17 -36.59
N ALA A 13 25.65 7.84 -36.46
CA ALA A 13 26.62 6.91 -37.06
C ALA A 13 26.16 5.46 -36.84
N SER A 14 25.91 4.78 -37.96
CA SER A 14 25.46 3.40 -38.07
C SER A 14 26.50 2.37 -37.57
N ALA A 15 26.01 1.32 -36.91
CA ALA A 15 26.55 -0.02 -37.01
C ALA A 15 25.41 -1.03 -36.78
N ASP A 16 24.96 -1.64 -37.87
CA ASP A 16 24.02 -2.76 -37.89
C ASP A 16 24.70 -4.00 -37.30
N VAL A 17 24.24 -4.50 -36.14
CA VAL A 17 24.39 -5.92 -35.75
C VAL A 17 23.18 -6.35 -34.93
N THR A 18 22.20 -6.92 -35.66
CA THR A 18 21.26 -7.97 -35.25
C THR A 18 20.17 -7.67 -34.21
N ALA A 19 18.93 -7.80 -34.66
CA ALA A 19 17.72 -7.92 -33.85
C ALA A 19 17.90 -8.88 -32.66
N PRO A 20 17.38 -8.56 -31.46
CA PRO A 20 17.30 -9.54 -30.40
C PRO A 20 16.20 -10.54 -30.75
N VAL A 21 16.62 -11.63 -31.38
CA VAL A 21 15.92 -12.91 -31.41
C VAL A 21 15.47 -13.20 -29.97
N VAL A 22 14.17 -13.45 -29.80
CA VAL A 22 13.54 -13.85 -28.53
C VAL A 22 14.08 -15.23 -28.13
N LYS A 23 15.30 -15.26 -27.59
CA LYS A 23 15.88 -16.40 -26.90
C LYS A 23 15.29 -16.37 -25.49
N LYS A 24 14.80 -17.51 -24.97
CA LYS A 24 14.42 -17.66 -23.56
C LYS A 24 15.57 -17.15 -22.68
N VAL A 25 15.46 -15.91 -22.21
CA VAL A 25 16.48 -15.28 -21.37
C VAL A 25 16.46 -16.00 -20.04
N ALA A 26 17.55 -16.69 -19.70
CA ALA A 26 17.78 -17.05 -18.32
C ALA A 26 17.85 -15.74 -17.52
N LEU A 27 16.91 -15.54 -16.60
CA LEU A 27 16.84 -14.40 -15.68
C LEU A 27 18.24 -14.04 -15.18
N THR A 28 18.65 -12.78 -15.35
CA THR A 28 19.96 -12.35 -14.88
C THR A 28 20.01 -12.47 -13.34
N PRO A 29 21.18 -12.74 -12.75
CA PRO A 29 21.31 -12.79 -11.29
C PRO A 29 20.84 -11.49 -10.62
N GLU A 30 20.99 -10.36 -11.31
CA GLU A 30 20.50 -9.04 -10.88
C GLU A 30 18.96 -8.98 -10.82
N GLN A 31 18.27 -9.50 -11.83
CA GLN A 31 16.81 -9.58 -11.86
C GLN A 31 16.26 -10.50 -10.74
N LYS A 32 16.97 -11.61 -10.47
CA LYS A 32 16.61 -12.51 -9.37
C LYS A 32 16.82 -11.87 -8.01
N ALA A 33 17.95 -11.19 -7.80
CA ALA A 33 18.25 -10.46 -6.57
C ALA A 33 17.25 -9.33 -6.32
N ALA A 34 16.88 -8.57 -7.37
CA ALA A 34 15.85 -7.54 -7.28
C ALA A 34 14.47 -8.12 -6.93
N PHE A 35 14.09 -9.27 -7.51
CA PHE A 35 12.83 -9.95 -7.17
C PHE A 35 12.82 -10.46 -5.72
N ASP A 36 13.93 -11.03 -5.24
CA ASP A 36 14.03 -11.51 -3.85
C ASP A 36 14.01 -10.34 -2.85
N ALA A 37 14.66 -9.22 -3.15
CA ALA A 37 14.58 -7.99 -2.37
C ALA A 37 13.14 -7.43 -2.34
N ALA A 38 12.47 -7.38 -3.49
CA ALA A 38 11.07 -6.94 -3.58
C ALA A 38 10.12 -7.89 -2.82
N LYS A 39 10.40 -9.20 -2.81
CA LYS A 39 9.64 -10.19 -2.04
C LYS A 39 9.83 -10.03 -0.53
N ALA A 40 11.04 -9.70 -0.07
CA ALA A 40 11.30 -9.38 1.32
C ALA A 40 10.51 -8.12 1.74
N ALA A 41 10.59 -7.04 0.94
CA ALA A 41 9.84 -5.82 1.18
C ALA A 41 8.31 -6.06 1.20
N PHE A 42 7.79 -6.89 0.29
CA PHE A 42 6.38 -7.28 0.28
C PHE A 42 5.95 -7.96 1.59
N LYS A 43 6.75 -8.90 2.11
CA LYS A 43 6.45 -9.61 3.36
C LYS A 43 6.41 -8.65 4.55
N THR A 44 7.38 -7.74 4.63
CA THR A 44 7.44 -6.73 5.70
C THR A 44 6.21 -5.82 5.66
N ALA A 45 5.90 -5.25 4.50
CA ALA A 45 4.71 -4.41 4.32
C ALA A 45 3.40 -5.18 4.59
N GLN A 46 3.35 -6.47 4.26
CA GLN A 46 2.20 -7.31 4.58
C GLN A 46 2.03 -7.49 6.09
N ALA A 47 3.12 -7.76 6.81
CA ALA A 47 3.10 -7.91 8.26
C ALA A 47 2.67 -6.62 8.97
N GLU A 48 3.23 -5.47 8.56
CA GLU A 48 2.84 -4.16 9.07
C GLU A 48 1.35 -3.87 8.83
N ARG A 49 0.85 -4.16 7.64
CA ARG A 49 -0.57 -4.02 7.33
C ARG A 49 -1.44 -4.94 8.18
N HIS A 50 -1.03 -6.18 8.42
CA HIS A 50 -1.76 -7.10 9.30
C HIS A 50 -1.78 -6.57 10.75
N ALA A 51 -0.66 -6.07 11.26
CA ALA A 51 -0.59 -5.46 12.59
C ALA A 51 -1.53 -4.24 12.69
N ALA A 52 -1.50 -3.36 11.69
CA ALA A 52 -2.40 -2.20 11.63
C ALA A 52 -3.88 -2.62 11.60
N ILE A 53 -4.25 -3.65 10.84
CA ILE A 53 -5.63 -4.17 10.83
C ILE A 53 -6.03 -4.72 12.20
N THR A 54 -5.15 -5.45 12.88
CA THR A 54 -5.41 -5.99 14.22
C THR A 54 -5.61 -4.85 15.23
N ALA A 55 -4.77 -3.82 15.19
CA ALA A 55 -4.92 -2.62 16.02
C ALA A 55 -6.25 -1.91 15.74
N VAL A 56 -6.62 -1.73 14.48
CA VAL A 56 -7.90 -1.13 14.07
C VAL A 56 -9.08 -1.96 14.57
N LYS A 57 -9.03 -3.29 14.48
CA LYS A 57 -10.09 -4.16 15.01
C LYS A 57 -10.26 -3.97 16.52
N ALA A 58 -9.17 -3.92 17.28
CA ALA A 58 -9.21 -3.67 18.71
C ALA A 58 -9.81 -2.30 19.04
N ALA A 59 -9.38 -1.24 18.34
CA ALA A 59 -9.91 0.11 18.51
C ALA A 59 -11.40 0.19 18.17
N VAL A 60 -11.85 -0.46 17.10
CA VAL A 60 -13.26 -0.51 16.71
C VAL A 60 -14.10 -1.31 17.70
N ALA A 61 -13.57 -2.38 18.29
CA ALA A 61 -14.25 -3.13 19.34
C ALA A 61 -14.47 -2.27 20.60
N SER A 62 -13.46 -1.49 21.00
CA SER A 62 -13.57 -0.51 22.09
C SER A 62 -14.62 0.58 21.77
N ALA A 63 -14.53 1.18 20.58
CA ALA A 63 -15.48 2.19 20.13
C ALA A 63 -16.92 1.66 20.02
N LYS A 64 -17.10 0.37 19.71
CA LYS A 64 -18.41 -0.29 19.72
C LYS A 64 -19.01 -0.31 21.12
N GLY A 65 -18.22 -0.59 22.15
CA GLY A 65 -18.66 -0.53 23.55
C GLY A 65 -19.17 0.87 23.91
N VAL A 66 -18.43 1.92 23.51
CA VAL A 66 -18.84 3.32 23.70
C VAL A 66 -20.14 3.64 22.95
N LYS A 67 -20.26 3.21 21.69
CA LYS A 67 -21.49 3.37 20.89
C LYS A 67 -22.68 2.67 21.54
N ASP A 68 -22.51 1.43 21.99
CA ASP A 68 -23.58 0.65 22.62
C ASP A 68 -24.03 1.29 23.93
N ALA A 69 -23.09 1.80 24.76
CA ALA A 69 -23.42 2.58 25.96
C ALA A 69 -24.15 3.90 25.64
N ALA A 70 -23.69 4.65 24.64
CA ALA A 70 -24.33 5.88 24.20
C ALA A 70 -25.75 5.64 23.67
N ILE A 71 -25.98 4.53 22.96
CA ILE A 71 -27.32 4.15 22.50
C ILE A 71 -28.22 3.76 23.66
N ALA A 72 -27.71 3.03 24.66
CA ALA A 72 -28.47 2.63 25.84
C ALA A 72 -28.89 3.84 26.69
N ALA A 73 -28.02 4.85 26.82
CA ALA A 73 -28.32 6.09 27.54
C ALA A 73 -29.24 7.07 26.77
N ALA A 74 -29.35 6.93 25.45
CA ALA A 74 -30.08 7.85 24.60
C ALA A 74 -31.61 7.67 24.69
N THR A 75 -32.31 8.68 25.18
CA THR A 75 -33.78 8.71 25.30
C THR A 75 -34.49 9.04 23.97
N THR A 76 -33.80 9.67 23.01
CA THR A 76 -34.36 10.05 21.70
C THR A 76 -33.81 9.20 20.56
N LYS A 77 -34.60 9.09 19.47
CA LYS A 77 -34.19 8.40 18.25
C LYS A 77 -33.00 9.10 17.59
N ASP A 78 -32.99 10.43 17.59
CA ASP A 78 -31.95 11.22 16.95
C ASP A 78 -30.59 11.08 17.65
N ALA A 79 -30.58 11.01 18.98
CA ALA A 79 -29.34 10.74 19.73
C ALA A 79 -28.76 9.35 19.40
N ARG A 80 -29.61 8.34 19.19
CA ARG A 80 -29.15 7.01 18.74
C ARG A 80 -28.59 7.04 17.32
N ILE A 81 -29.18 7.83 16.43
CA ILE A 81 -28.67 8.03 15.05
C ILE A 81 -27.31 8.74 15.09
N ALA A 82 -27.17 9.78 15.92
CA ALA A 82 -25.92 10.51 16.11
C ALA A 82 -24.80 9.59 16.62
N ALA A 83 -25.08 8.74 17.62
CA ALA A 83 -24.11 7.76 18.14
C ALA A 83 -23.64 6.76 17.06
N ARG A 84 -24.56 6.27 16.22
CA ARG A 84 -24.23 5.39 15.08
C ARG A 84 -23.39 6.12 14.02
N SER A 85 -23.72 7.38 13.72
CA SER A 85 -22.99 8.21 12.78
C SER A 85 -21.56 8.49 13.26
N ALA A 86 -21.41 8.86 14.54
CA ALA A 86 -20.11 9.03 15.17
C ALA A 86 -19.27 7.75 15.10
N PHE A 87 -19.86 6.59 15.43
CA PHE A 87 -19.16 5.31 15.30
C PHE A 87 -18.76 5.00 13.84
N LYS A 88 -19.62 5.29 12.86
CA LYS A 88 -19.27 5.13 11.44
C LYS A 88 -18.09 6.04 11.06
N GLY A 89 -18.07 7.27 11.54
CA GLY A 89 -16.94 8.19 11.39
C GLY A 89 -15.65 7.61 11.97
N THR A 90 -15.68 7.14 13.21
CA THR A 90 -14.53 6.47 13.85
C THR A 90 -14.03 5.28 13.04
N VAL A 91 -14.92 4.42 12.54
CA VAL A 91 -14.53 3.27 11.70
C VAL A 91 -13.89 3.72 10.39
N ALA A 92 -14.42 4.77 9.75
CA ALA A 92 -13.85 5.31 8.52
C ALA A 92 -12.44 5.87 8.76
N SER A 93 -12.26 6.69 9.79
CA SER A 93 -10.96 7.24 10.17
C SER A 93 -9.95 6.13 10.52
N ALA A 94 -10.36 5.12 11.30
CA ALA A 94 -9.49 4.01 11.66
C ALA A 94 -9.09 3.17 10.43
N ARG A 95 -9.99 2.98 9.47
CA ARG A 95 -9.67 2.28 8.21
C ARG A 95 -8.74 3.07 7.31
N ALA A 96 -8.84 4.40 7.30
CA ALA A 96 -7.95 5.26 6.54
C ALA A 96 -6.48 5.19 7.03
N ALA A 97 -6.28 4.82 8.30
CA ALA A 97 -4.95 4.61 8.87
C ALA A 97 -4.32 3.25 8.49
N VAL A 98 -5.05 2.34 7.84
CA VAL A 98 -4.50 1.04 7.42
C VAL A 98 -3.63 1.24 6.17
N PRO A 99 -2.37 0.79 6.17
CA PRO A 99 -1.51 0.84 4.99
C PRO A 99 -2.16 0.16 3.78
N VAL A 100 -1.89 0.73 2.60
CA VAL A 100 -2.35 0.14 1.33
C VAL A 100 -1.84 -1.28 1.17
N LYS A 101 -2.60 -2.09 0.43
CA LYS A 101 -2.20 -3.47 0.18
C LYS A 101 -0.90 -3.45 -0.64
N PRO A 102 0.18 -4.10 -0.18
CA PRO A 102 1.41 -4.14 -0.94
C PRO A 102 1.20 -4.89 -2.27
N VAL A 103 1.89 -4.43 -3.31
CA VAL A 103 1.82 -5.04 -4.65
C VAL A 103 2.73 -6.25 -4.69
N ARG A 104 2.22 -7.37 -5.20
CA ARG A 104 3.04 -8.58 -5.36
C ARG A 104 4.10 -8.32 -6.42
N PRO A 105 5.39 -8.63 -6.16
CA PRO A 105 6.41 -8.53 -7.19
C PRO A 105 6.06 -9.48 -8.35
N VAL A 106 6.21 -8.99 -9.57
CA VAL A 106 6.01 -9.75 -10.81
C VAL A 106 7.32 -10.47 -11.13
N ARG A 107 7.23 -11.72 -11.58
CA ARG A 107 8.42 -12.45 -12.04
C ARG A 107 8.89 -11.81 -13.37
N PRO A 108 10.18 -11.43 -13.49
CA PRO A 108 10.73 -10.93 -14.73
C PRO A 108 10.83 -12.04 -15.80
#